data_AF-A0A352JZS9-F1
#
_entry.id   AF-A0A352JZS9-F1
#
_cell.length_a   1.000
_cell.length_b   1.000
_cell.length_c   1.000
_cell.angle_alpha   90.00
_cell.angle_beta   90.00
_cell.angle_gamma   90.00
#
_symmetry.space_group_name_H-M   'P 1'
#
loop_
_entity.id
_entity.type
_entity.pdbx_description
1 polymer ?
#
loop_
_entity_poly.entity_id
_entity_poly.type
_entity_poly.pdbx_seq_one_letter_code
_entity_poly.pdbx_strand_id
1 'polypeptide(L)' 'MTQRALLVLTSHTELGHTGRGTGFYYDEMAAPYWTIRDLGWQITLASVAGGPGLPDPKTVVEPDKRPPNVARFMADP' A
#
# COMPACT_ATOMS: atom_id res chain seq x y z
N MET A 1 12.27 -16.75 -16.66
CA MET A 1 12.77 -16.08 -15.45
C MET A 1 11.63 -15.23 -14.89
N THR A 2 11.37 -15.29 -13.59
CA THR A 2 10.32 -14.45 -12.97
C THR A 2 10.89 -13.05 -12.74
N GLN A 3 10.24 -12.04 -13.29
CA GLN A 3 10.59 -10.64 -13.07
C GLN A 3 10.27 -10.23 -11.63
N ARG A 4 10.99 -9.23 -11.10
CA ARG A 4 10.83 -8.75 -9.73
C ARG A 4 10.60 -7.25 -9.69
N ALA A 5 9.71 -6.80 -8.81
CA ALA A 5 9.48 -5.40 -8.50
C ALA A 5 9.56 -5.15 -7.00
N LEU A 6 10.09 -3.98 -6.62
CA LEU A 6 10.11 -3.47 -5.26
C LEU A 6 9.23 -2.22 -5.21
N LEU A 7 8.15 -2.28 -4.43
CA LEU A 7 7.31 -1.13 -4.14
C LEU A 7 7.69 -0.61 -2.75
N VAL A 8 8.17 0.63 -2.69
CA VAL A 8 8.64 1.26 -1.45
C VAL A 8 7.62 2.28 -0.97
N LEU A 9 7.16 2.11 0.27
CA LEU A 9 6.17 2.95 0.93
C LEU A 9 6.82 3.94 1.90
N THR A 10 6.16 5.07 2.14
CA THR A 10 6.57 5.99 3.19
C THR A 10 6.51 5.31 4.57
N SER A 11 7.41 5.72 5.46
CA SER A 11 7.36 5.38 6.89
C SER A 11 6.88 6.56 7.75
N HIS A 12 6.51 7.68 7.11
CA HIS A 12 6.08 8.88 7.80
C HIS A 12 4.59 8.82 8.14
N THR A 13 4.25 9.08 9.41
CA THR A 13 2.88 8.88 9.92
C THR A 13 2.20 10.16 10.42
N GLU A 14 2.91 11.28 10.49
CA GLU A 14 2.34 12.58 10.89
C GLU A 14 2.50 13.59 9.76
N LEU A 15 1.48 14.40 9.50
CA LEU A 15 1.56 15.43 8.48
C LEU A 15 2.28 16.67 9.05
N GLY A 16 3.60 16.68 8.91
CA GLY A 16 4.47 17.79 9.34
C GLY A 16 4.43 17.97 10.86
N HIS A 17 3.96 19.14 11.31
CA HIS A 17 3.80 19.48 12.73
C HIS A 17 2.34 19.69 13.12
N THR A 18 1.41 19.09 12.37
CA THR A 18 -0.02 19.37 12.54
C THR A 18 -0.72 18.43 13.53
N GLY A 19 -0.04 17.39 14.02
CA GLY A 19 -0.65 16.33 14.84
C GLY A 19 -1.64 15.43 14.08
N ARG A 20 -1.83 15.64 12.76
CA ARG A 20 -2.72 14.82 11.93
C ARG A 20 -1.97 13.60 11.41
N GLY A 21 -2.59 12.42 11.54
CA GLY A 21 -2.06 11.19 10.95
C GLY A 21 -2.03 11.23 9.42
N THR A 22 -1.00 10.63 8.83
CA THR A 22 -0.87 10.39 7.39
C THR A 22 -0.11 9.08 7.14
N GLY A 23 0.19 8.75 5.89
CA GLY A 23 0.88 7.53 5.50
C GLY A 23 0.78 7.32 4.00
N PHE A 24 0.96 6.08 3.54
CA PHE A 24 0.71 5.76 2.13
C PHE A 24 -0.80 5.66 1.85
N TYR A 25 -1.23 5.98 0.64
CA TYR A 25 -2.63 5.79 0.24
C TYR A 25 -2.85 4.36 -0.29
N TYR A 26 -3.81 3.60 0.25
CA TYR A 26 -4.03 2.21 -0.16
C TYR A 26 -4.31 2.05 -1.65
N ASP A 27 -5.12 2.93 -2.24
CA ASP A 27 -5.50 2.79 -3.66
C ASP A 27 -4.31 3.07 -4.60
N GLU A 28 -3.47 4.05 -4.24
CA GLU A 28 -2.22 4.37 -4.94
C GLU A 28 -1.19 3.23 -4.88
N MET A 29 -1.22 2.43 -3.81
CA MET A 29 -0.37 1.25 -3.68
C MET A 29 -0.97 0.02 -4.39
N ALA A 30 -2.26 -0.25 -4.19
CA ALA A 30 -2.93 -1.44 -4.69
C ALA A 30 -3.04 -1.45 -6.22
N ALA A 31 -3.26 -0.30 -6.86
CA ALA A 31 -3.38 -0.20 -8.31
C ALA A 31 -2.10 -0.66 -9.07
N PRO A 32 -0.89 -0.11 -8.80
CA PRO A 32 0.34 -0.60 -9.43
C PRO A 32 0.71 -2.01 -8.95
N TYR A 33 0.40 -2.36 -7.69
CA TYR A 33 0.63 -3.71 -7.18
C TYR A 33 -0.06 -4.77 -8.05
N TRP A 34 -1.34 -4.60 -8.35
CA TRP A 34 -2.08 -5.55 -9.20
C TRP A 34 -1.66 -5.47 -10.67
N THR A 35 -1.42 -4.27 -11.19
CA THR A 35 -0.88 -4.09 -12.55
C THR A 35 0.39 -4.91 -12.78
N ILE A 36 1.27 -4.99 -11.78
CA ILE A 36 2.54 -5.72 -11.86
C ILE A 36 2.35 -7.21 -11.53
N ARG A 37 1.61 -7.53 -10.47
CA ARG A 37 1.39 -8.92 -10.01
C ARG A 37 0.61 -9.75 -11.03
N ASP A 38 -0.38 -9.14 -11.70
CA ASP A 38 -1.19 -9.82 -12.73
C ASP A 38 -0.38 -10.10 -14.01
N LEU A 39 0.76 -9.44 -14.21
CA LEU A 39 1.75 -9.78 -15.25
C LEU A 39 2.69 -10.92 -14.84
N GLY A 40 2.48 -11.53 -13.66
CA GLY A 40 3.28 -12.65 -13.15
C GLY A 40 4.61 -12.24 -12.51
N TRP A 41 4.79 -10.97 -12.14
CA TRP A 41 5.99 -10.50 -11.46
C TRP A 41 5.90 -10.79 -9.96
N GLN A 42 7.04 -11.13 -9.36
CA GLN A 42 7.16 -11.20 -7.90
C GLN A 42 7.31 -9.78 -7.34
N ILE A 43 6.48 -9.43 -6.36
CA ILE A 43 6.53 -8.12 -5.71
C ILE A 43 7.02 -8.26 -4.28
N THR A 44 7.96 -7.40 -3.91
CA THR A 44 8.32 -7.12 -2.51
C THR A 44 7.80 -5.75 -2.14
N LEU A 45 7.13 -5.65 -0.98
CA LEU A 45 6.81 -4.38 -0.35
C LEU A 45 7.86 -4.05 0.71
N ALA A 46 8.32 -2.81 0.74
CA ALA A 46 9.23 -2.30 1.76
C ALA A 46 8.76 -0.91 2.21
N SER A 47 9.33 -0.42 3.32
CA SER A 47 9.16 0.96 3.75
C SER A 47 10.52 1.61 3.98
N VAL A 48 10.59 2.94 3.92
CA VAL A 48 11.85 3.72 4.00
C VAL A 48 12.65 3.40 5.27
N ALA A 49 11.99 3.31 6.42
CA ALA A 49 12.61 3.00 7.72
C ALA A 49 12.72 1.49 8.01
N GLY A 50 12.25 0.64 7.09
CA GLY A 50 12.08 -0.79 7.35
C GLY A 50 10.82 -1.11 8.16
N GLY A 51 10.44 -2.39 8.16
CA GLY A 51 9.17 -2.82 8.74
C GLY A 51 7.95 -2.45 7.88
N PRO A 52 6.73 -2.67 8.38
CA PRO A 52 5.50 -2.41 7.64
C PRO A 52 5.31 -0.91 7.40
N GLY A 53 4.95 -0.54 6.16
CA GLY A 53 4.41 0.79 5.89
C GLY A 53 3.07 0.96 6.60
N LEU A 54 2.78 2.17 7.07
CA LEU A 54 1.50 2.50 7.69
C LEU A 54 0.65 3.35 6.73
N PRO A 55 -0.64 3.01 6.55
CA PRO A 55 -1.50 3.73 5.63
C PRO A 55 -1.92 5.08 6.21
N ASP A 56 -2.26 6.01 5.34
CA ASP A 56 -2.99 7.20 5.75
C ASP A 56 -4.35 6.76 6.35
N PRO A 57 -4.71 7.20 7.57
CA PRO A 57 -5.94 6.79 8.25
C PRO A 57 -7.20 6.99 7.40
N LYS A 58 -7.21 7.96 6.48
CA LYS A 58 -8.35 8.23 5.58
C LYS A 58 -8.66 7.09 4.62
N THR A 59 -7.71 6.20 4.39
CA THR A 59 -7.86 5.06 3.48
C THR A 59 -8.28 3.78 4.19
N VAL A 60 -8.28 3.79 5.52
CA VAL A 60 -8.75 2.67 6.34
C VAL A 60 -10.27 2.81 6.48
N VAL A 61 -10.99 2.14 5.58
CA VAL A 61 -12.46 2.17 5.54
C VAL A 61 -13.04 0.78 5.76
N GLU A 62 -14.32 0.76 6.15
CA GLU A 62 -15.12 -0.47 6.31
C GLU A 62 -15.07 -1.34 5.04
N PRO A 63 -15.11 -2.68 5.16
CA PRO A 63 -14.95 -3.61 4.03
C PRO A 63 -15.83 -3.32 2.82
N ASP A 64 -17.09 -2.88 3.03
CA ASP A 64 -18.07 -2.55 1.99
C ASP A 64 -17.80 -1.22 1.26
N LYS A 65 -16.91 -0.38 1.81
CA LYS A 65 -16.52 0.91 1.24
C LYS A 65 -15.16 0.89 0.56
N ARG A 66 -14.45 -0.25 0.57
CA ARG A 66 -13.11 -0.36 -0.01
C ARG A 66 -13.19 -0.33 -1.54
N PRO A 67 -12.33 0.44 -2.22
CA PRO A 67 -12.15 0.31 -3.66
C PRO A 67 -11.80 -1.14 -4.05
N PRO A 68 -12.19 -1.64 -5.23
CA PRO A 68 -12.00 -3.04 -5.61
C PRO A 68 -10.55 -3.54 -5.49
N ASN A 69 -9.57 -2.73 -5.89
CA ASN A 69 -8.15 -3.08 -5.79
C ASN A 69 -7.68 -3.17 -4.34
N VAL A 70 -8.15 -2.27 -3.47
CA VAL A 70 -7.85 -2.28 -2.05
C VAL A 70 -8.50 -3.48 -1.36
N ALA A 71 -9.77 -3.77 -1.68
CA ALA A 71 -10.46 -4.95 -1.17
C ALA A 71 -9.74 -6.25 -1.56
N ARG A 72 -9.33 -6.36 -2.84
CA ARG A 72 -8.54 -7.48 -3.35
C ARG A 72 -7.18 -7.58 -2.64
N PHE A 73 -6.48 -6.46 -2.43
CA PHE A 73 -5.19 -6.42 -1.72
C PHE A 73 -5.32 -6.87 -0.25
N MET A 74 -6.32 -6.36 0.47
CA MET A 74 -6.52 -6.72 1.88
C MET A 74 -6.99 -8.15 2.11
N ALA A 75 -7.46 -8.83 1.05
CA ALA A 75 -7.83 -10.25 1.08
C ALA A 75 -6.72 -11.16 0.51
N ASP A 76 -5.64 -10.59 -0.04
CA ASP A 76 -4.49 -11.36 -0.54
C ASP A 76 -3.68 -11.88 0.67
N PRO A 77 -3.41 -13.20 0.73
CA PRO A 77 -2.75 -13.84 1.87
C PRO A 77 -1.26 -13.53 1.99
#